data_AF-A0A380DPS0-F1
#
_entry.id   AF-A0A380DPS0-F1
#
_cell.length_a   1.000
_cell.length_b   1.000
_cell.length_c   1.000
_cell.angle_alpha   90.00
_cell.angle_beta   90.00
_cell.angle_gamma   90.00
#
_symmetry.space_group_name_H-M   'P 1'
#
loop_
_entity.id
_entity.type
_entity.pdbx_description
1 polymer ?
#
loop_
_entity_poly.entity_id
_entity_poly.type
_entity_poly.pdbx_seq_one_letter_code
_entity_poly.pdbx_strand_id
1 'polypeptide(L)'
;MKEEKDRLSGEDTREGMTAIISIKHGDPQFEGQTKTKLGNSEVRQVVDKLFSEHFERFYMKIHKSHVQWLKKVLWRHVHVLLRKKRVK
;
A
#
# COMPACT_ATOMS: atom_id res chain seq x y z
N MET A 1 -25.18 -18.27 -8.47
CA MET A 1 -25.00 -16.97 -7.79
C MET A 1 -24.42 -17.22 -6.40
N LYS A 2 -23.09 -17.30 -6.26
CA LYS A 2 -22.43 -17.55 -4.96
C LYS A 2 -21.06 -16.85 -4.85
N GLU A 3 -20.89 -15.73 -5.55
CA GLU A 3 -19.63 -14.98 -5.59
C GLU A 3 -19.75 -13.54 -5.09
N GLU A 4 -20.98 -13.04 -4.87
CA GLU A 4 -21.18 -11.64 -4.49
C GLU A 4 -21.03 -11.36 -2.99
N LYS A 5 -21.03 -12.40 -2.14
CA LYS A 5 -20.95 -12.27 -0.68
C LYS A 5 -19.54 -12.06 -0.12
N ASP A 6 -18.51 -12.15 -0.95
CA ASP A 6 -17.09 -12.06 -0.53
C ASP A 6 -16.41 -10.76 -1.01
N ARG A 7 -17.19 -9.77 -1.43
CA ARG A 7 -16.64 -8.45 -1.75
C ARG A 7 -16.34 -7.70 -0.46
N LEU A 8 -15.05 -7.49 -0.20
CA LEU A 8 -14.58 -6.61 0.87
C LEU A 8 -15.26 -5.24 0.75
N SER A 9 -15.88 -4.77 1.83
CA SER A 9 -16.48 -3.45 1.87
C SER A 9 -15.39 -2.38 1.97
N GLY A 10 -15.70 -1.19 1.45
CA GLY A 10 -14.88 0.00 1.69
C GLY A 10 -14.79 0.35 3.18
N GLU A 11 -15.72 -0.13 4.01
CA GLU A 11 -15.66 0.03 5.47
C GLU A 11 -14.64 -0.93 6.11
N ASP A 12 -14.68 -2.21 5.75
CA ASP A 12 -13.73 -3.23 6.22
C ASP A 12 -12.27 -2.85 5.92
N THR A 13 -12.03 -2.26 4.75
CA THR A 13 -10.69 -1.80 4.34
C THR A 13 -10.20 -0.55 5.07
N ARG A 14 -11.11 0.22 5.68
CA ARG A 14 -10.78 1.44 6.45
C ARG A 14 -10.76 1.20 7.96
N GLU A 15 -11.23 0.05 8.42
CA GLU A 15 -11.20 -0.31 9.84
C GLU A 15 -9.74 -0.35 10.35
N GLY A 16 -9.48 0.34 11.47
CA GLY A 16 -8.14 0.44 12.06
C GLY A 16 -7.13 1.31 11.30
N MET A 17 -7.53 1.91 10.17
CA MET A 17 -6.65 2.78 9.39
C MET A 17 -6.73 4.23 9.89
N THR A 18 -5.60 4.77 10.33
CA THR A 18 -5.44 6.22 10.56
C THR A 18 -4.61 6.81 9.43
N ALA A 19 -5.17 7.79 8.72
CA ALA A 19 -4.49 8.46 7.62
C ALA A 19 -4.56 9.98 7.81
N ILE A 20 -3.45 10.66 7.50
CA ILE A 20 -3.37 12.11 7.43
C ILE A 20 -3.19 12.49 5.97
N ILE A 21 -4.11 13.29 5.44
CA ILE A 21 -4.06 13.77 4.06
C ILE A 21 -3.88 15.28 4.09
N SER A 22 -2.73 15.74 3.61
CA SER A 22 -2.39 17.16 3.50
C SER A 22 -2.22 17.52 2.04
N ILE A 23 -2.93 18.56 1.59
CA ILE A 23 -2.97 18.99 0.20
C ILE A 23 -2.68 20.48 0.14
N LYS A 24 -1.75 20.86 -0.72
CA LYS A 24 -1.47 22.26 -1.05
C LYS A 24 -2.14 22.58 -2.38
N HIS A 25 -3.19 23.40 -2.35
CA HIS A 25 -3.92 23.84 -3.53
C HIS A 25 -3.84 25.35 -3.68
N GLY A 26 -3.64 25.84 -4.90
CA GLY A 26 -3.49 27.28 -5.19
C GLY A 26 -4.79 28.05 -4.98
N ASP A 27 -5.91 27.48 -5.43
CA ASP A 27 -7.24 28.09 -5.33
C ASP A 27 -8.24 27.12 -4.67
N PRO A 28 -8.22 26.97 -3.33
CA PRO A 28 -9.06 26.00 -2.65
C PRO A 28 -10.49 26.52 -2.46
N GLN A 29 -11.47 25.85 -3.08
CA GLN A 29 -12.89 26.11 -2.84
C GLN A 29 -13.37 25.28 -1.65
N PHE A 30 -14.01 25.91 -0.67
CA PHE A 30 -14.60 25.21 0.48
C PHE A 30 -16.10 25.42 0.57
N GLU A 31 -16.79 24.39 1.04
CA GLU A 31 -18.20 24.49 1.43
C GLU A 31 -18.29 25.13 2.82
N GLY A 32 -18.91 26.32 2.88
CA GLY A 32 -19.17 27.04 4.12
C GLY A 32 -17.97 27.77 4.72
N GLN A 33 -18.25 28.61 5.72
CA GLN A 33 -17.26 29.49 6.35
C GLN A 33 -16.21 28.73 7.16
N THR A 34 -16.58 27.60 7.78
CA THR A 34 -15.68 26.78 8.62
C THR A 34 -14.70 25.92 7.82
N LYS A 35 -14.76 25.96 6.48
CA LYS A 35 -13.88 25.20 5.59
C LYS A 35 -13.88 23.68 5.85
N THR A 36 -15.01 23.14 6.28
CA THR A 36 -15.13 21.75 6.74
C THR A 36 -14.99 20.74 5.60
N LYS A 37 -15.33 21.15 4.36
CA LYS A 37 -15.30 20.29 3.19
C LYS A 37 -14.70 21.03 2.00
N LEU A 38 -13.72 20.40 1.36
CA LEU A 38 -13.10 20.89 0.13
C LEU A 38 -14.01 20.54 -1.06
N GLY A 39 -14.40 21.55 -1.85
CA GLY A 39 -15.30 21.42 -3.00
C GLY A 39 -14.60 21.10 -4.32
N ASN A 40 -13.27 21.19 -4.36
CA ASN A 40 -12.47 20.96 -5.57
C ASN A 40 -12.50 19.48 -5.99
N SER A 41 -13.36 19.16 -6.96
CA SER A 41 -13.54 17.80 -7.48
C SER A 41 -12.29 17.26 -8.17
N GLU A 42 -11.49 18.14 -8.77
CA GLU A 42 -10.21 17.83 -9.41
C GLU A 42 -9.18 17.32 -8.40
N VAL A 43 -9.19 17.87 -7.18
CA VAL A 43 -8.29 17.44 -6.10
C VAL A 43 -8.57 15.99 -5.73
N ARG A 44 -9.84 15.59 -5.68
CA ARG A 44 -10.22 14.19 -5.39
C ARG A 44 -9.66 13.24 -6.43
N GLN A 45 -9.80 13.56 -7.72
CA GLN A 45 -9.30 12.71 -8.82
C GLN A 45 -7.77 12.55 -8.76
N VAL A 46 -7.06 13.66 -8.50
CA VAL A 46 -5.59 13.64 -8.39
C VAL A 46 -5.14 12.81 -7.20
N VAL A 47 -5.75 13.00 -6.03
CA VAL A 47 -5.40 12.24 -4.82
C VAL A 47 -5.68 10.76 -5.00
N ASP A 48 -6.82 10.38 -5.58
CA ASP A 48 -7.21 8.99 -5.79
C ASP A 48 -6.23 8.25 -6.72
N LYS A 49 -5.85 8.89 -7.83
CA LYS A 49 -4.84 8.36 -8.75
C LYS A 49 -3.49 8.17 -8.06
N LEU A 50 -3.02 9.21 -7.36
CA LEU A 50 -1.73 9.14 -6.67
C LEU A 50 -1.74 8.10 -5.56
N PHE A 51 -2.81 8.02 -4.78
CA PHE A 51 -2.96 7.04 -3.71
C PHE A 51 -2.93 5.62 -4.27
N SER A 52 -3.75 5.33 -5.29
CA SER A 52 -3.82 4.01 -5.92
C SER A 52 -2.46 3.54 -6.43
N GLU A 53 -1.76 4.40 -7.18
CA GLU A 53 -0.44 4.10 -7.72
C GLU A 53 0.62 3.87 -6.63
N HIS A 54 0.64 4.70 -5.59
CA HIS A 54 1.60 4.56 -4.49
C HIS A 54 1.29 3.36 -3.62
N PHE A 55 0.02 3.10 -3.36
CA PHE A 55 -0.44 1.99 -2.55
C PHE A 55 -0.13 0.65 -3.22
N GLU A 56 -0.37 0.54 -4.53
CA GLU A 56 0.01 -0.64 -5.32
C GLU A 56 1.53 -0.88 -5.26
N ARG A 57 2.34 0.16 -5.50
CA ARG A 57 3.81 0.07 -5.40
C ARG A 57 4.26 -0.36 -4.01
N PHE A 58 3.66 0.19 -2.95
CA PHE A 58 3.97 -0.14 -1.57
C PHE A 58 3.69 -1.63 -1.29
N TYR A 59 2.51 -2.12 -1.68
CA TYR A 59 2.13 -3.53 -1.54
C TYR A 59 3.09 -4.48 -2.29
N MET A 60 3.40 -4.16 -3.55
CA MET A 60 4.33 -4.96 -4.36
C MET A 60 5.73 -5.02 -3.75
N LYS A 61 6.19 -3.92 -3.15
CA LYS A 61 7.50 -3.84 -2.50
C LYS A 61 7.57 -4.73 -1.25
N ILE A 62 6.54 -4.72 -0.42
CA ILE A 62 6.47 -5.59 0.77
C ILE A 62 6.49 -7.07 0.35
N HIS A 63 5.64 -7.45 -0.62
CA HIS A 63 5.52 -8.83 -1.06
C HIS A 63 6.82 -9.36 -1.68
N LYS A 64 7.48 -8.57 -2.54
CA LYS A 64 8.79 -8.93 -3.11
C LYS A 64 9.87 -9.05 -2.05
N SER A 65 9.87 -8.18 -1.04
CA SER A 65 10.89 -8.20 0.02
C SER A 65 10.85 -9.50 0.82
N HIS A 66 9.66 -10.01 1.14
CA HIS A 66 9.50 -11.25 1.92
C HIS A 66 9.99 -12.48 1.14
N VAL A 67 9.64 -12.57 -0.15
CA VAL A 67 10.07 -13.68 -1.01
C VAL A 67 11.59 -13.64 -1.26
N GLN A 68 12.15 -12.45 -1.47
CA GLN A 68 13.59 -12.28 -1.66
C GLN A 68 14.39 -12.62 -0.39
N TRP A 69 13.86 -12.26 0.78
CA TRP A 69 14.47 -12.61 2.06
C TRP A 69 14.53 -14.13 2.27
N LEU A 70 13.42 -14.84 2.02
CA LEU A 70 13.38 -16.30 2.11
C LEU A 70 14.38 -16.97 1.17
N LYS A 71 14.45 -16.53 -0.10
CA LYS A 71 15.45 -17.03 -1.06
C LYS A 71 16.88 -16.79 -0.56
N LYS A 72 17.17 -15.62 0.01
CA LYS A 72 18.49 -15.26 0.54
C LYS A 72 18.87 -16.11 1.75
N VAL A 73 17.93 -16.38 2.65
CA VAL A 73 18.12 -17.27 3.81
C VAL A 73 18.39 -18.71 3.35
N LEU A 74 17.57 -19.23 2.44
CA LEU A 74 17.70 -20.59 1.92
C LEU A 74 19.05 -20.78 1.21
N TRP A 75 19.44 -19.81 0.37
CA TRP A 75 20.71 -19.83 -0.34
C TRP A 75 21.91 -19.78 0.61
N ARG A 76 21.84 -18.97 1.69
CA ARG A 76 22.87 -18.95 2.74
C ARG A 76 23.00 -20.32 3.40
N HIS A 77 21.88 -20.98 3.71
CA HIS A 77 21.88 -22.30 4.34
C HIS A 77 22.51 -23.37 3.42
N VAL A 78 22.13 -23.39 2.13
CA VAL A 78 22.72 -24.27 1.11
C VAL A 78 24.21 -24.02 0.97
N HIS A 79 24.63 -22.76 0.89
CA HIS A 79 26.05 -22.41 0.74
C HIS A 79 26.89 -22.83 1.97
N VAL A 80 26.36 -22.71 3.19
CA VAL A 80 27.03 -23.20 4.41
C VAL A 80 27.17 -24.73 4.40
N LEU A 81 26.13 -25.46 3.98
CA LEU A 81 26.17 -26.93 3.85
C LEU A 81 27.19 -27.39 2.81
N LEU A 82 27.24 -26.72 1.65
CA LEU A 82 28.22 -27.00 0.60
C LEU A 82 29.66 -26.71 1.04
N ARG A 83 29.89 -25.71 1.89
CA ARG A 83 31.22 -25.47 2.49
C ARG A 83 31.61 -26.57 3.47
N LYS A 84 30.69 -27.04 4.33
CA LYS A 84 30.97 -28.13 5.29
C LYS A 84 31.29 -29.47 4.61
N LYS A 85 30.66 -29.77 3.46
CA LYS A 85 30.98 -30.98 2.67
C LYS A 85 32.33 -30.94 1.94
N ARG A 86 32.90 -29.74 1.70
CA ARG A 86 34.20 -29.59 1.02
C ARG A 86 35.42 -29.71 1.95
N VAL A 87 35.20 -29.76 3.26
CA VAL A 87 36.25 -29.77 4.29
C VAL A 87 36.32 -31.14 5.01
N LYS A 88 35.45 -32.09 4.63
CA LYS A 88 35.55 -33.51 4.95
C LYS A 88 35.97 -34.27 3.71
#